data_AF-A0A656JZH3-F1
#
_entry.id   AF-A0A656JZH3-F1
#
_cell.length_a   1.000
_cell.length_b   1.000
_cell.length_c   1.000
_cell.angle_alpha   90.00
_cell.angle_beta   90.00
_cell.angle_gamma   90.00
#
_symmetry.space_group_name_H-M   'P 1'
#
loop_
_entity.id
_entity.type
_entity.pdbx_description
1 polymer ?
#
loop_
_entity_poly.entity_id
_entity_poly.type
_entity_poly.pdbx_seq_one_letter_code
_entity_poly.pdbx_strand_id
1 'polypeptide(L)'
;MSRAVSDVEPVTGLILSGGGARAAYQVGVLAGIADLLPPGSPNPFPVIVGTSAGAINAVKLASGALHFRIAIHQLTEFWQSFRSHQVLRSDWGGVIHQASRFFGRSLMGFGRNIPVALLNSSPLRDLLNERLDLSGIEAAIDAHHLRAVAVTAFGYESGQAVTFYQGRGTIEPWLRHRRIGRPTQLTV
;
A
#
# COMPACT_ATOMS: atom_id res chain seq x y z
N MET A 1 14.02 23.94 34.95
CA MET A 1 13.17 24.19 33.76
C MET A 1 12.66 22.84 33.26
N SER A 2 11.42 22.49 33.59
CA SER A 2 10.79 21.22 33.22
C SER A 2 10.37 21.26 31.75
N ARG A 3 10.79 20.26 30.97
CA ARG A 3 10.47 20.13 29.54
C ARG A 3 9.07 19.54 29.46
N ALA A 4 8.09 20.32 29.03
CA ALA A 4 6.74 19.81 28.76
C ALA A 4 6.83 18.73 27.68
N VAL A 5 6.64 17.47 28.09
CA VAL A 5 6.37 16.37 27.17
C VAL A 5 4.96 16.63 26.65
N SER A 6 4.81 16.76 25.34
CA SER A 6 3.48 16.91 24.74
C SER A 6 2.66 15.65 24.99
N ASP A 7 1.49 15.77 25.62
CA ASP A 7 0.49 14.70 25.87
C ASP A 7 -0.18 14.16 24.59
N VAL A 8 0.53 14.15 23.46
CA VAL A 8 0.02 13.58 22.21
C VAL A 8 0.30 12.09 22.24
N GLU A 9 -0.77 11.30 22.32
CA GLU A 9 -0.70 9.85 22.21
C GLU A 9 0.05 9.44 20.93
N PRO A 10 1.05 8.55 21.01
CA PRO A 10 1.87 8.18 19.88
C PRO A 10 1.02 7.49 18.79
N VAL A 11 1.23 7.89 17.54
CA VAL A 11 0.49 7.34 16.38
C VAL A 11 1.36 6.30 15.68
N THR A 12 0.91 5.05 15.71
CA THR A 12 1.61 3.95 15.05
C THR A 12 1.38 3.99 13.53
N GLY A 13 2.48 3.93 12.77
CA GLY A 13 2.45 3.84 11.31
C GLY A 13 2.97 2.49 10.79
N LEU A 14 2.26 1.89 9.84
CA LEU A 14 2.70 0.71 9.09
C LEU A 14 3.19 1.13 7.71
N ILE A 15 4.44 0.77 7.38
CA ILE A 15 5.04 1.06 6.07
C ILE A 15 5.31 -0.25 5.33
N LEU A 16 4.64 -0.43 4.19
CA LEU A 16 4.72 -1.60 3.32
C LEU A 16 5.52 -1.25 2.07
N SER A 17 6.79 -1.62 2.09
CA SER A 17 7.74 -1.33 1.01
C SER A 17 7.41 -2.11 -0.27
N GLY A 18 7.93 -1.62 -1.40
CA GLY A 18 7.90 -2.38 -2.65
C GLY A 18 8.85 -3.58 -2.59
N GLY A 19 8.50 -4.67 -3.28
CA GLY A 19 9.34 -5.87 -3.26
C GLY A 19 8.93 -6.99 -4.21
N GLY A 20 7.96 -6.78 -5.08
CA GLY A 20 7.44 -7.87 -5.92
C GLY A 20 6.66 -8.90 -5.11
N ALA A 21 6.80 -10.16 -5.50
CA ALA A 21 6.24 -11.30 -4.78
C ALA A 21 6.67 -11.38 -3.30
N ARG A 22 7.76 -10.70 -2.90
CA ARG A 22 8.17 -10.59 -1.49
C ARG A 22 7.17 -9.82 -0.62
N ALA A 23 6.20 -9.12 -1.22
CA ALA A 23 5.07 -8.54 -0.49
C ALA A 23 4.25 -9.61 0.26
N ALA A 24 4.28 -10.88 -0.16
CA ALA A 24 3.69 -11.99 0.61
C ALA A 24 4.35 -12.18 1.99
N TYR A 25 5.65 -11.89 2.13
CA TYR A 25 6.33 -11.94 3.43
C TYR A 25 5.77 -10.90 4.40
N GLN A 26 5.44 -9.71 3.91
CA GLN A 26 4.80 -8.66 4.73
C GLN A 26 3.47 -9.15 5.30
N VAL A 27 2.69 -9.89 4.51
CA VAL A 27 1.42 -10.49 4.95
C VAL A 27 1.65 -11.57 6.01
N GLY A 28 2.69 -12.40 5.86
CA GLY A 28 3.06 -13.36 6.91
C GLY A 28 3.43 -12.70 8.24
N VAL A 29 4.16 -11.58 8.20
CA VAL A 29 4.46 -10.79 9.41
C VAL A 29 3.18 -10.23 10.03
N LEU A 30 2.29 -9.66 9.21
CA LEU A 30 1.01 -9.12 9.70
C LEU A 30 0.09 -10.22 10.26
N ALA A 31 0.13 -11.43 9.71
CA ALA A 31 -0.56 -12.60 10.27
C ALA A 31 -0.03 -12.95 11.66
N GLY A 32 1.30 -12.99 11.83
CA GLY A 32 1.89 -13.19 13.15
C GLY A 32 1.52 -12.10 14.16
N ILE A 33 1.46 -10.83 13.72
CA ILE A 33 0.99 -9.72 14.57
C ILE A 33 -0.48 -9.92 14.94
N ALA A 34 -1.33 -10.29 13.98
CA ALA A 34 -2.73 -10.58 14.25
C ALA A 34 -2.86 -11.71 15.29
N ASP A 35 -2.12 -12.80 15.16
CA ASP A 35 -2.15 -13.92 16.11
C ASP A 35 -1.75 -13.53 17.53
N LEU A 36 -0.83 -12.57 17.69
CA LEU A 36 -0.38 -12.07 18.98
C LEU A 36 -1.36 -11.10 19.67
N LEU A 37 -2.26 -10.46 18.92
CA LEU A 37 -3.26 -9.58 19.50
C LEU A 37 -4.33 -10.39 20.26
N PRO A 38 -5.04 -9.79 21.22
CA PRO A 38 -6.28 -10.37 21.72
C PRO A 38 -7.36 -10.54 20.63
N PRO A 39 -8.29 -11.50 20.78
CA PRO A 39 -9.50 -11.55 19.95
C PRO A 39 -10.29 -10.23 20.05
N GLY A 40 -10.79 -9.73 18.91
CA GLY A 40 -11.56 -8.49 18.85
C GLY A 40 -10.74 -7.19 18.93
N SER A 41 -9.39 -7.26 18.98
CA SER A 41 -8.56 -6.06 18.92
C SER A 41 -8.80 -5.27 17.64
N PRO A 42 -8.87 -3.92 17.72
CA PRO A 42 -8.99 -3.07 16.55
C PRO A 42 -7.69 -3.10 15.73
N ASN A 43 -7.72 -2.46 14.56
CA ASN A 43 -6.52 -2.25 13.76
C ASN A 43 -5.46 -1.46 14.56
N PRO A 44 -4.26 -2.03 14.82
CA PRO A 44 -3.22 -1.35 15.57
C PRO A 44 -2.46 -0.30 14.73
N PHE A 45 -2.78 -0.18 13.43
CA PHE A 45 -2.09 0.69 12.48
C PHE A 45 -3.02 1.80 11.95
N PRO A 46 -3.21 2.90 12.71
CA PRO A 46 -4.03 4.02 12.25
C PRO A 46 -3.44 4.70 10.99
N VAL A 47 -2.15 4.59 10.71
CA VAL A 47 -1.57 5.10 9.46
C VAL A 47 -0.97 3.95 8.67
N ILE A 48 -1.41 3.76 7.42
CA ILE A 48 -0.94 2.68 6.55
C ILE A 48 -0.37 3.28 5.26
N VAL A 49 0.89 3.00 4.94
CA VAL A 49 1.55 3.51 3.73
C VAL A 49 2.11 2.36 2.91
N GLY A 50 1.84 2.34 1.62
CA GLY A 50 2.34 1.31 0.71
C GLY A 50 3.05 1.86 -0.52
N THR A 51 4.00 1.10 -1.06
CA THR A 51 4.69 1.43 -2.32
C THR A 51 4.71 0.21 -3.24
N SER A 52 4.35 0.38 -4.52
CA SER A 52 4.33 -0.71 -5.51
C SER A 52 3.54 -1.93 -5.02
N ALA A 53 4.12 -3.14 -4.97
CA ALA A 53 3.44 -4.33 -4.44
C ALA A 53 2.94 -4.17 -2.98
N GLY A 54 3.64 -3.38 -2.16
CA GLY A 54 3.19 -3.05 -0.80
C GLY A 54 1.97 -2.13 -0.78
N ALA A 55 1.71 -1.38 -1.86
CA ALA A 55 0.49 -0.58 -1.99
C ALA A 55 -0.77 -1.44 -2.10
N ILE A 56 -0.68 -2.61 -2.74
CA ILE A 56 -1.79 -3.57 -2.80
C ILE A 56 -2.16 -4.04 -1.39
N ASN A 57 -1.15 -4.43 -0.60
CA ASN A 57 -1.34 -4.83 0.79
C ASN A 57 -1.88 -3.67 1.64
N ALA A 58 -1.33 -2.46 1.47
CA ALA A 58 -1.74 -1.27 2.23
C ALA A 58 -3.21 -0.93 1.98
N VAL A 59 -3.62 -0.89 0.72
CA VAL A 59 -5.00 -0.56 0.33
C VAL A 59 -5.97 -1.64 0.79
N LYS A 60 -5.66 -2.93 0.56
CA LYS A 60 -6.52 -4.03 1.03
C LYS A 60 -6.68 -4.02 2.56
N LEU A 61 -5.60 -3.76 3.28
CA LEU A 61 -5.64 -3.68 4.74
C LEU A 61 -6.42 -2.46 5.22
N ALA A 62 -6.21 -1.29 4.59
CA ALA A 62 -6.92 -0.05 4.90
C ALA A 62 -8.43 -0.19 4.65
N SER A 63 -8.83 -0.76 3.51
CA SER A 63 -10.22 -1.09 3.20
C SER A 63 -10.87 -2.01 4.23
N GLY A 64 -10.10 -2.92 4.84
CA GLY A 64 -10.57 -3.88 5.83
C GLY A 64 -10.28 -3.48 7.29
N ALA A 65 -9.85 -2.24 7.55
CA ALA A 65 -9.33 -1.85 8.87
C ALA A 65 -10.37 -1.92 10.01
N LEU A 66 -11.67 -1.88 9.69
CA LEU A 66 -12.74 -2.18 10.65
C LEU A 66 -12.60 -3.58 11.27
N HIS A 67 -12.15 -4.56 10.47
CA HIS A 67 -12.01 -5.96 10.86
C HIS A 67 -10.60 -6.47 10.55
N PHE A 68 -9.60 -5.94 11.28
CA PHE A 68 -8.17 -6.18 11.03
C PHE A 68 -7.82 -7.65 10.78
N ARG A 69 -8.23 -8.58 11.66
CA ARG A 69 -7.94 -10.01 11.50
C ARG A 69 -8.52 -10.60 10.21
N ILE A 70 -9.76 -10.22 9.86
CA ILE A 70 -10.42 -10.69 8.64
C ILE A 70 -9.66 -10.17 7.43
N ALA A 71 -9.26 -8.89 7.43
CA ALA A 71 -8.46 -8.30 6.36
C ALA A 71 -7.12 -9.02 6.17
N ILE A 72 -6.45 -9.41 7.26
CA ILE A 72 -5.20 -10.19 7.22
C ILE A 72 -5.42 -11.62 6.71
N HIS A 73 -6.51 -12.29 7.10
CA HIS A 73 -6.88 -13.60 6.55
C HIS A 73 -7.11 -13.53 5.04
N GLN A 74 -7.92 -12.57 4.58
CA GLN A 74 -8.18 -12.37 3.15
C GLN A 74 -6.90 -12.05 2.36
N LEU A 75 -6.00 -11.24 2.93
CA LEU A 75 -4.69 -10.97 2.34
C LEU A 75 -3.85 -12.26 2.26
N THR A 76 -3.87 -13.08 3.30
CA THR A 76 -3.13 -14.34 3.34
C THR A 76 -3.63 -15.29 2.26
N GLU A 77 -4.94 -15.47 2.13
CA GLU A 77 -5.57 -16.27 1.08
C GLU A 77 -5.24 -15.74 -0.32
N PHE A 78 -5.33 -14.42 -0.51
CA PHE A 78 -4.97 -13.76 -1.76
C PHE A 78 -3.54 -14.14 -2.18
N TRP A 79 -2.54 -13.99 -1.31
CA TRP A 79 -1.16 -14.33 -1.64
C TRP A 79 -0.89 -15.84 -1.77
N GLN A 80 -1.62 -16.69 -1.04
CA GLN A 80 -1.51 -18.14 -1.16
C GLN A 80 -2.09 -18.69 -2.46
N SER A 81 -3.13 -18.03 -3.01
CA SER A 81 -3.78 -18.42 -4.27
C SER A 81 -2.86 -18.31 -5.50
N PHE A 82 -1.71 -17.64 -5.40
CA PHE A 82 -0.74 -17.49 -6.49
C PHE A 82 0.05 -18.78 -6.82
N ARG A 83 -0.21 -19.93 -6.19
CA ARG A 83 0.56 -21.16 -6.44
C ARG A 83 -0.02 -22.02 -7.57
N SER A 84 0.79 -22.17 -8.62
CA SER A 84 0.93 -23.34 -9.51
C SER A 84 0.05 -23.59 -10.73
N HIS A 85 -1.10 -22.95 -10.99
CA HIS A 85 -1.77 -23.14 -12.32
C HIS A 85 -2.19 -21.86 -13.05
N GLN A 86 -2.22 -20.71 -12.36
CA GLN A 86 -2.65 -19.43 -12.94
C GLN A 86 -1.49 -18.49 -13.29
N VAL A 87 -0.29 -18.72 -12.74
CA VAL A 87 0.92 -17.93 -13.02
C VAL A 87 1.47 -18.18 -14.44
N LEU A 88 1.00 -19.23 -15.12
CA LEU A 88 1.39 -19.58 -16.50
C LEU A 88 0.50 -18.97 -17.60
N ARG A 89 -0.61 -18.30 -17.24
CA ARG A 89 -1.44 -17.56 -18.23
C ARG A 89 -1.30 -16.04 -18.13
N SER A 90 -0.66 -15.53 -17.10
CA SER A 90 -0.47 -14.10 -16.93
C SER A 90 0.82 -13.88 -16.15
N ASP A 91 1.74 -13.16 -16.77
CA ASP A 91 3.14 -13.01 -16.37
C ASP A 91 3.31 -12.11 -15.12
N TRP A 92 2.46 -12.24 -14.10
CA TRP A 92 2.33 -11.34 -12.94
C TRP A 92 3.60 -11.20 -12.12
N GLY A 93 4.26 -12.32 -11.82
CA GLY A 93 5.57 -12.30 -11.17
C GLY A 93 6.58 -11.53 -12.03
N GLY A 94 6.53 -11.75 -13.35
CA GLY A 94 7.30 -11.02 -14.35
C GLY A 94 7.01 -9.52 -14.36
N VAL A 95 5.74 -9.11 -14.41
CA VAL A 95 5.28 -7.71 -14.43
C VAL A 95 5.74 -6.96 -13.18
N ILE A 96 5.50 -7.53 -11.99
CA ILE A 96 5.88 -6.85 -10.75
C ILE A 96 7.42 -6.89 -10.55
N HIS A 97 8.09 -7.98 -10.94
CA HIS A 97 9.56 -8.05 -10.90
C HIS A 97 10.19 -7.04 -11.85
N GLN A 98 9.73 -6.95 -13.10
CA GLN A 98 10.17 -5.96 -14.08
C GLN A 98 9.92 -4.54 -13.55
N ALA A 99 8.71 -4.23 -13.08
CA ALA A 99 8.38 -2.94 -12.49
C ALA A 99 9.33 -2.57 -11.34
N SER A 100 9.65 -3.52 -10.44
CA SER A 100 10.60 -3.29 -9.35
C SER A 100 12.05 -3.08 -9.81
N ARG A 101 12.50 -3.79 -10.86
CA ARG A 101 13.84 -3.59 -11.45
C ARG A 101 13.98 -2.21 -12.08
N PHE A 102 12.95 -1.73 -12.75
CA PHE A 102 12.92 -0.37 -13.32
C PHE A 102 12.91 0.71 -12.24
N PHE A 103 12.16 0.49 -11.15
CA PHE A 103 12.12 1.40 -10.00
C PHE A 103 13.49 1.54 -9.33
N GLY A 104 14.18 0.41 -9.08
CA GLY A 104 15.52 0.41 -8.48
C GLY A 104 16.56 1.12 -9.34
N ARG A 105 16.52 0.93 -10.67
CA ARG A 105 17.42 1.60 -11.62
C ARG A 105 17.18 3.10 -11.72
N SER A 106 15.92 3.53 -11.66
CA SER A 106 15.53 4.95 -11.75
C SER A 106 15.87 5.71 -10.46
N LEU A 107 15.76 5.07 -9.29
CA LEU A 107 16.18 5.65 -8.01
C LEU A 107 17.70 5.91 -7.93
N MET A 108 18.50 5.12 -8.65
CA MET A 108 19.97 5.26 -8.72
C MET A 108 20.43 6.35 -9.71
N GLY A 109 19.52 7.13 -10.31
CA GLY A 109 19.88 8.27 -11.17
C GLY A 109 20.34 7.90 -12.58
N PHE A 110 20.25 6.63 -12.98
CA PHE A 110 20.50 6.22 -14.36
C PHE A 110 19.27 6.51 -15.22
N GLY A 111 19.15 7.77 -15.64
CA GLY A 111 18.15 8.21 -16.60
C GLY A 111 18.36 7.55 -17.96
N ARG A 112 17.37 6.82 -18.43
CA ARG A 112 17.15 6.59 -19.86
C ARG A 112 15.66 6.66 -20.16
N ASN A 113 15.32 7.46 -21.17
CA ASN A 113 14.03 7.44 -21.86
C ASN A 113 13.77 6.01 -22.36
N ILE A 114 12.83 5.30 -21.73
CA ILE A 114 12.33 4.02 -22.24
C ILE A 114 10.82 4.20 -22.44
N PRO A 115 10.27 3.87 -23.62
CA PRO A 115 8.86 4.08 -23.94
C PRO A 115 7.94 3.35 -22.95
N VAL A 116 6.89 4.05 -22.51
CA VAL A 116 5.89 3.66 -21.51
C VAL A 116 4.96 2.51 -21.98
N ALA A 117 5.22 1.91 -23.14
CA ALA A 117 4.32 0.99 -23.84
C ALA A 117 4.48 -0.51 -23.47
N LEU A 118 5.37 -0.89 -22.56
CA LEU A 118 5.75 -2.30 -22.36
C LEU A 118 4.99 -3.07 -21.27
N LEU A 119 4.14 -2.42 -20.47
CA LEU A 119 3.37 -3.11 -19.43
C LEU A 119 1.89 -2.78 -19.59
N ASN A 120 1.16 -3.64 -20.31
CA ASN A 120 -0.30 -3.63 -20.25
C ASN A 120 -0.71 -3.97 -18.81
N SER A 121 -1.09 -2.95 -18.03
CA SER A 121 -1.53 -3.09 -16.65
C SER A 121 -3.02 -3.41 -16.52
N SER A 122 -3.76 -3.56 -17.62
CA SER A 122 -5.20 -3.86 -17.60
C SER A 122 -5.54 -5.10 -16.77
N PRO A 123 -4.81 -6.23 -16.85
CA PRO A 123 -5.09 -7.39 -15.99
C PRO A 123 -4.98 -7.08 -14.50
N LEU A 124 -3.97 -6.28 -14.10
CA LEU A 124 -3.82 -5.81 -12.71
C LEU A 124 -4.96 -4.88 -12.33
N ARG A 125 -5.33 -3.96 -13.21
CA ARG A 125 -6.44 -3.04 -13.00
C ARG A 125 -7.76 -3.78 -12.76
N ASP A 126 -8.09 -4.76 -13.61
CA ASP A 126 -9.33 -5.52 -13.52
C ASP A 126 -9.39 -6.35 -12.24
N LEU A 127 -8.27 -7.01 -11.89
CA LEU A 127 -8.17 -7.76 -10.64
C LEU A 127 -8.31 -6.86 -9.41
N LEU A 128 -7.68 -5.68 -9.41
CA LEU A 128 -7.81 -4.75 -8.30
C LEU A 128 -9.26 -4.25 -8.18
N ASN A 129 -9.94 -3.96 -9.28
CA ASN A 129 -11.36 -3.61 -9.27
C ASN A 129 -12.27 -4.75 -8.77
N GLU A 130 -11.93 -6.01 -9.07
CA GLU A 130 -12.70 -7.18 -8.59
C GLU A 130 -12.45 -7.46 -7.09
N ARG A 131 -11.22 -7.27 -6.61
CA ARG A 131 -10.76 -7.77 -5.31
C ARG A 131 -10.63 -6.71 -4.22
N LEU A 132 -10.59 -5.43 -4.59
CA LEU A 132 -10.49 -4.31 -3.65
C LEU A 132 -11.81 -3.56 -3.58
N ASP A 133 -12.44 -3.62 -2.42
CA ASP A 133 -13.51 -2.70 -2.06
C ASP A 133 -12.90 -1.45 -1.42
N LEU A 134 -12.72 -0.38 -2.19
CA LEU A 134 -12.11 0.87 -1.71
C LEU A 134 -13.07 1.69 -0.84
N SER A 135 -14.38 1.41 -0.88
CA SER A 135 -15.36 2.10 -0.03
C SER A 135 -15.10 1.86 1.46
N GLY A 136 -14.52 0.71 1.81
CA GLY A 136 -14.12 0.37 3.17
C GLY A 136 -13.06 1.32 3.76
N ILE A 137 -12.27 2.03 2.95
CA ILE A 137 -11.30 3.01 3.43
C ILE A 137 -12.02 4.18 4.11
N GLU A 138 -13.06 4.70 3.46
CA GLU A 138 -13.84 5.82 4.00
C GLU A 138 -14.55 5.38 5.29
N ALA A 139 -15.20 4.22 5.27
CA ALA A 139 -15.87 3.66 6.44
C ALA A 139 -14.90 3.46 7.62
N ALA A 140 -13.66 3.02 7.37
CA ALA A 140 -12.66 2.87 8.42
C ALA A 140 -12.15 4.21 8.96
N ILE A 141 -12.05 5.24 8.12
CA ILE A 141 -11.69 6.61 8.53
C ILE A 141 -12.77 7.21 9.43
N ASP A 142 -14.02 7.10 8.99
CA ASP A 142 -15.20 7.61 9.71
C ASP A 142 -15.36 6.92 11.07
N ALA A 143 -15.17 5.60 11.12
CA ALA A 143 -15.20 4.83 12.36
C ALA A 143 -13.96 5.00 13.24
N HIS A 144 -12.95 5.77 12.82
CA HIS A 144 -11.69 6.00 13.54
C HIS A 144 -10.80 4.75 13.70
N HIS A 145 -11.02 3.72 12.89
CA HIS A 145 -10.13 2.54 12.76
C HIS A 145 -8.94 2.81 11.82
N LEU A 146 -9.00 3.91 11.07
CA LEU A 146 -7.95 4.39 10.19
C LEU A 146 -7.85 5.91 10.32
N ARG A 147 -6.64 6.43 10.48
CA ARG A 147 -6.34 7.86 10.43
C ARG A 147 -5.96 8.29 9.02
N ALA A 148 -5.14 7.51 8.33
CA ALA A 148 -4.75 7.79 6.95
C ALA A 148 -4.23 6.53 6.23
N VAL A 149 -4.45 6.48 4.92
CA VAL A 149 -3.80 5.56 4.00
C VAL A 149 -3.08 6.33 2.91
N ALA A 150 -1.91 5.86 2.49
CA ALA A 150 -1.17 6.45 1.39
C ALA A 150 -0.53 5.41 0.47
N VAL A 151 -0.52 5.70 -0.83
CA VAL A 151 0.14 4.89 -1.86
C VAL A 151 1.14 5.75 -2.61
N THR A 152 2.37 5.25 -2.75
CA THR A 152 3.43 5.95 -3.49
C THR A 152 3.65 5.30 -4.85
N ALA A 153 3.53 6.11 -5.89
CA ALA A 153 3.86 5.80 -7.28
C ALA A 153 5.03 6.67 -7.75
N PHE A 154 5.63 6.33 -8.89
CA PHE A 154 6.68 7.14 -9.52
C PHE A 154 6.20 7.59 -10.90
N GLY A 155 6.14 8.90 -11.10
CA GLY A 155 5.77 9.47 -12.39
C GLY A 155 6.94 9.40 -13.34
N TYR A 156 6.91 8.48 -14.30
CA TYR A 156 8.01 8.22 -15.24
C TYR A 156 8.43 9.46 -16.03
N GLU A 157 7.47 10.27 -16.50
CA GLU A 157 7.75 11.51 -17.23
C GLU A 157 8.32 12.60 -16.33
N SER A 158 7.78 12.74 -15.13
CA SER A 158 8.19 13.76 -14.16
C SER A 158 9.50 13.43 -13.42
N GLY A 159 9.87 12.15 -13.34
CA GLY A 159 10.97 11.68 -12.50
C GLY A 159 10.76 11.91 -10.99
N GLN A 160 9.49 12.04 -10.56
CA GLN A 160 9.07 12.34 -9.19
C GLN A 160 8.33 11.16 -8.56
N ALA A 161 8.52 10.95 -7.25
CA ALA A 161 7.66 10.08 -6.47
C ALA A 161 6.40 10.86 -6.04
N VAL A 162 5.23 10.34 -6.33
CA VAL A 162 3.94 10.92 -5.95
C VAL A 162 3.27 10.00 -4.94
N THR A 163 3.00 10.54 -3.75
CA THR A 163 2.27 9.87 -2.67
C THR A 163 0.84 10.38 -2.67
N PHE A 164 -0.09 9.54 -3.12
CA PHE A 164 -1.52 9.79 -3.04
C PHE A 164 -2.02 9.33 -1.67
N TYR A 165 -2.81 10.14 -0.99
CA TYR A 165 -3.27 9.80 0.35
C TYR A 165 -4.71 10.23 0.61
N GLN A 166 -5.38 9.46 1.46
CA GLN A 166 -6.71 9.68 1.98
C GLN A 166 -6.63 9.58 3.51
N GLY A 167 -7.27 10.47 4.25
CA GLY A 167 -7.18 10.47 5.70
C GLY A 167 -8.17 11.40 6.38
N ARG A 168 -8.22 11.30 7.71
CA ARG A 168 -9.11 12.10 8.54
C ARG A 168 -8.67 13.56 8.57
N GLY A 169 -9.60 14.45 8.24
CA GLY A 169 -9.39 15.90 8.25
C GLY A 169 -8.47 16.37 7.11
N THR A 170 -8.12 17.65 7.13
CA THR A 170 -7.27 18.23 6.09
C THR A 170 -5.80 17.88 6.36
N ILE A 171 -5.25 16.95 5.59
CA ILE A 171 -3.81 16.70 5.51
C ILE A 171 -3.28 17.53 4.33
N GLU A 172 -2.56 18.61 4.63
CA GLU A 172 -2.05 19.54 3.63
C GLU A 172 -1.14 18.85 2.59
N PRO A 173 -1.31 19.14 1.29
CA PRO A 173 -0.37 18.68 0.27
C PRO A 173 1.03 19.21 0.57
N TRP A 174 2.03 18.38 0.30
CA TRP A 174 3.42 18.73 0.55
C TRP A 174 4.27 18.52 -0.70
N LEU A 175 5.31 19.36 -0.82
CA LEU A 175 6.32 19.24 -1.86
C LEU A 175 7.69 19.14 -1.20
N ARG A 176 8.43 18.10 -1.53
CA ARG A 176 9.84 17.92 -1.17
C ARG A 176 10.63 17.58 -2.43
N HIS A 177 11.95 17.61 -2.36
CA HIS A 177 12.81 17.32 -3.50
C HIS A 177 12.43 15.98 -4.17
N ARG A 178 11.89 16.07 -5.39
CA ARG A 178 11.38 14.93 -6.20
C ARG A 178 10.31 14.08 -5.52
N ARG A 179 9.60 14.61 -4.51
CA ARG A 179 8.53 13.92 -3.78
C ARG A 179 7.33 14.84 -3.59
N ILE A 180 6.15 14.38 -3.98
CA ILE A 180 4.90 15.15 -3.92
C ILE A 180 3.87 14.36 -3.10
N GLY A 181 3.20 15.02 -2.15
CA GLY A 181 1.99 14.54 -1.52
C GLY A 181 0.75 15.11 -2.20
N ARG A 182 -0.21 14.24 -2.56
CA ARG A 182 -1.50 14.63 -3.15
C ARG A 182 -2.66 14.04 -2.34
N PRO A 183 -3.51 14.87 -1.69
CA PRO A 183 -4.75 14.40 -1.10
C PRO A 183 -5.70 13.98 -2.23
N THR A 184 -6.23 12.77 -2.16
CA THR A 184 -7.22 12.25 -3.12
C THR A 184 -7.97 11.09 -2.51
N GLN A 185 -9.20 10.86 -2.98
CA GLN A 185 -9.82 9.56 -2.81
C GLN A 185 -9.02 8.53 -3.62
N LEU A 186 -8.67 7.40 -3.00
CA LEU A 186 -7.93 6.35 -3.70
C LEU A 186 -8.87 5.57 -4.61
N THR A 187 -8.47 5.39 -5.87
CA THR A 187 -9.19 4.63 -6.92
C THR A 187 -8.21 3.80 -7.75
N VAL A 188 -8.72 2.91 -8.61
CA VAL A 188 -7.95 2.02 -9.51
C VAL A 188 -7.94 2.49 -10.97
#